data_AF-A0A1J0R9J7-F1
#
_entry.id   AF-A0A1J0R9J7-F1
#
_cell.length_a   1.000
_cell.length_b   1.000
_cell.length_c   1.000
_cell.angle_alpha   90.00
_cell.angle_beta   90.00
_cell.angle_gamma   90.00
#
_symmetry.space_group_name_H-M   'P 1'
#
loop_
_entity.id
_entity.type
_entity.pdbx_description
1 polymer ?
#
loop_
_entity_poly.entity_id
_entity_poly.type
_entity_poly.pdbx_seq_one_letter_code
_entity_poly.pdbx_strand_id
1 'polypeptide(L)'
;VPAGITKVKELISEALYGAGQKDFTAKEPATYAAKNNYGDSCNTNGGKSIIGDLLCICCDNDGGSTAACDNSPINCDWTTDIGTHITKVTAKCPNKKPKKLTLTTLMQLTAHLKASIRKAEKGTAIKFYLGGNLASCDGATDQTCVDYSARYAAGASNSGADSIPWIAKLNEAILTMEEMEQDAQKAREEAKEVRMLIAAAKRAYRTAIEPSMKQGNEPAKSSETKTKMQQPTETDATCAAKGTGAECKPPCKVGGEGDTKKCKLDKEEVKKIADEVAKDAKTNTTGRNSFLINKAHLLLAFLLLDLVFKRMFAKFYEIDRNLLFR
;
A
#
# COMPACT_ATOMS: atom_id res chain seq x y z
N VAL A 1 5.96 -1.11 5.58
CA VAL A 1 4.95 -1.72 4.69
C VAL A 1 3.61 -1.11 5.08
N PRO A 2 2.82 -0.54 4.16
CA PRO A 2 1.49 -0.02 4.48
C PRO A 2 0.67 -1.07 5.23
N ALA A 3 -0.09 -0.66 6.25
CA ALA A 3 -0.83 -1.58 7.13
C ALA A 3 -1.74 -2.55 6.36
N GLY A 4 -2.37 -2.08 5.27
CA GLY A 4 -3.20 -2.92 4.39
C GLY A 4 -2.44 -4.05 3.72
N ILE A 5 -1.20 -3.82 3.23
CA ILE A 5 -0.39 -4.89 2.62
C ILE A 5 -0.04 -5.97 3.65
N THR A 6 0.27 -5.59 4.89
CA THR A 6 0.51 -6.56 5.96
C THR A 6 -0.75 -7.38 6.24
N LYS A 7 -1.92 -6.74 6.32
CA LYS A 7 -3.19 -7.42 6.55
C LYS A 7 -3.54 -8.40 5.43
N VAL A 8 -3.36 -8.01 4.16
CA VAL A 8 -3.57 -8.92 3.02
C VAL A 8 -2.64 -10.13 3.13
N LYS A 9 -1.36 -9.95 3.48
CA LYS A 9 -0.42 -11.08 3.66
C LYS A 9 -0.87 -12.03 4.77
N GLU A 10 -1.31 -11.50 5.91
CA GLU A 10 -1.84 -12.31 7.02
C GLU A 10 -3.07 -13.12 6.57
N LEU A 11 -4.01 -12.49 5.87
CA LEU A 11 -5.22 -13.17 5.38
C LEU A 11 -4.90 -14.27 4.36
N ILE A 12 -3.95 -14.02 3.45
CA ILE A 12 -3.50 -15.05 2.50
C ILE A 12 -2.77 -16.19 3.24
N SER A 13 -1.97 -15.88 4.26
CA SER A 13 -1.33 -16.89 5.09
C SER A 13 -2.38 -17.73 5.83
N GLU A 14 -3.41 -17.11 6.40
CA GLU A 14 -4.50 -17.82 7.08
C GLU A 14 -5.33 -18.67 6.11
N ALA A 15 -5.52 -18.24 4.86
CA ALA A 15 -6.15 -19.07 3.84
C ALA A 15 -5.29 -20.30 3.48
N LEU A 16 -3.98 -20.10 3.33
CA LEU A 16 -3.06 -21.17 2.92
C LEU A 16 -2.83 -22.19 4.05
N TYR A 17 -2.61 -21.73 5.27
CA TYR A 17 -2.13 -22.53 6.39
C TYR A 17 -3.12 -22.65 7.55
N GLY A 18 -4.25 -21.94 7.48
CA GLY A 18 -5.34 -22.04 8.44
C GLY A 18 -5.40 -20.90 9.44
N ALA A 19 -6.48 -20.87 10.20
CA ALA A 19 -6.80 -19.78 11.12
C ALA A 19 -5.65 -19.49 12.10
N GLY A 20 -5.27 -18.21 12.20
CA GLY A 20 -4.20 -17.73 13.07
C GLY A 20 -2.77 -17.96 12.55
N GLN A 21 -2.57 -18.64 11.42
CA GLN A 21 -1.25 -18.77 10.80
C GLN A 21 -0.94 -17.54 9.96
N LYS A 22 -0.04 -16.67 10.43
CA LYS A 22 0.24 -15.35 9.84
C LYS A 22 1.60 -15.24 9.15
N ASP A 23 2.41 -16.27 9.27
CA ASP A 23 3.82 -16.32 8.88
C ASP A 23 4.11 -17.41 7.82
N PHE A 24 3.06 -17.92 7.16
CA PHE A 24 3.14 -18.99 6.18
C PHE A 24 3.68 -20.32 6.73
N THR A 25 3.35 -20.61 7.99
CA THR A 25 3.76 -21.84 8.67
C THR A 25 2.56 -22.77 8.88
N ALA A 26 2.75 -24.05 8.59
CA ALA A 26 1.74 -25.08 8.86
C ALA A 26 1.74 -25.48 10.34
N LYS A 27 0.55 -25.71 10.89
CA LYS A 27 0.39 -26.14 12.29
C LYS A 27 -0.91 -26.91 12.49
N GLU A 28 -0.86 -28.06 13.15
CA GLU A 28 -2.05 -28.75 13.67
C GLU A 28 -2.61 -27.99 14.90
N PRO A 29 -3.94 -27.81 15.04
CA PRO A 29 -5.02 -28.27 14.17
C PRO A 29 -5.49 -27.20 13.15
N ALA A 30 -4.70 -26.14 12.94
CA ALA A 30 -5.07 -25.02 12.09
C ALA A 30 -5.02 -25.37 10.60
N THR A 31 -3.97 -26.05 10.15
CA THR A 31 -3.78 -26.43 8.74
C THR A 31 -4.62 -27.64 8.37
N TYR A 32 -4.58 -28.68 9.20
CA TYR A 32 -5.35 -29.93 9.12
C TYR A 32 -5.79 -30.32 10.53
N ALA A 33 -6.89 -31.04 10.68
CA ALA A 33 -7.52 -31.25 11.99
C ALA A 33 -6.90 -32.39 12.82
N ALA A 34 -6.39 -33.42 12.14
CA ALA A 34 -5.77 -34.60 12.74
C ALA A 34 -4.57 -35.03 11.89
N LYS A 35 -3.41 -35.26 12.51
CA LYS A 35 -2.17 -35.60 11.81
C LYS A 35 -2.14 -36.94 11.09
N ASN A 36 -2.93 -37.93 11.51
CA ASN A 36 -2.86 -39.31 11.02
C ASN A 36 -4.26 -39.96 10.90
N ASN A 37 -5.25 -39.16 10.52
CA ASN A 37 -6.61 -39.63 10.28
C ASN A 37 -7.22 -38.84 9.12
N TYR A 38 -7.34 -39.49 7.96
CA TYR A 38 -7.94 -38.90 6.77
C TYR A 38 -9.40 -38.48 7.04
N GLY A 39 -10.22 -39.36 7.63
CA GLY A 39 -11.63 -39.08 7.86
C GLY A 39 -11.86 -37.85 8.76
N ASP A 40 -11.06 -37.72 9.82
CA ASP A 40 -11.16 -36.56 10.71
C ASP A 40 -10.75 -35.25 10.02
N SER A 41 -9.68 -35.26 9.23
CA SER A 41 -9.16 -34.07 8.56
C SER A 41 -9.91 -33.69 7.28
N CYS A 42 -10.24 -34.67 6.45
CA CYS A 42 -10.73 -34.46 5.09
C CYS A 42 -12.25 -34.58 4.98
N ASN A 43 -12.90 -35.34 5.88
CA ASN A 43 -14.35 -35.53 5.85
C ASN A 43 -15.04 -34.66 6.90
N THR A 44 -14.72 -34.86 8.17
CA THR A 44 -15.40 -34.16 9.27
C THR A 44 -14.97 -32.69 9.34
N ASN A 45 -13.68 -32.41 9.12
CA ASN A 45 -13.09 -31.09 9.30
C ASN A 45 -12.45 -30.51 8.03
N GLY A 46 -12.87 -30.97 6.84
CA GLY A 46 -12.40 -30.44 5.56
C GLY A 46 -12.54 -28.92 5.46
N GLY A 47 -11.61 -28.26 4.78
CA GLY A 47 -11.66 -26.81 4.54
C GLY A 47 -10.95 -25.94 5.56
N LYS A 48 -10.13 -26.51 6.44
CA LYS A 48 -9.35 -25.74 7.43
C LYS A 48 -8.37 -24.78 6.76
N SER A 49 -7.72 -25.22 5.68
CA SER A 49 -6.76 -24.44 4.91
C SER A 49 -6.55 -25.04 3.52
N ILE A 50 -6.03 -24.26 2.57
CA ILE A 50 -5.70 -24.76 1.23
C ILE A 50 -4.64 -25.87 1.29
N ILE A 51 -3.63 -25.76 2.16
CA ILE A 51 -2.60 -26.80 2.30
C ILE A 51 -3.18 -28.07 2.91
N GLY A 52 -4.06 -27.96 3.91
CA GLY A 52 -4.76 -29.11 4.49
C GLY A 52 -5.61 -29.83 3.44
N ASP A 53 -6.36 -29.07 2.65
CA ASP A 53 -7.20 -29.62 1.58
C ASP A 53 -6.35 -30.23 0.46
N LEU A 54 -5.19 -29.64 0.16
CA LEU A 54 -4.23 -30.22 -0.78
C LEU A 54 -3.72 -31.57 -0.28
N LEU A 55 -3.41 -31.73 1.01
CA LEU A 55 -3.06 -33.04 1.58
C LEU A 55 -4.20 -34.05 1.42
N CYS A 56 -5.45 -33.64 1.65
CA CYS A 56 -6.60 -34.51 1.47
C CYS A 56 -6.80 -34.98 0.02
N ILE A 57 -6.49 -34.14 -0.95
CA ILE A 57 -6.62 -34.47 -2.37
C ILE A 57 -5.43 -35.29 -2.87
N CYS A 58 -4.25 -35.09 -2.28
CA CYS A 58 -2.99 -35.63 -2.81
C CYS A 58 -2.40 -36.81 -2.04
N CYS A 59 -3.01 -37.26 -0.95
CA CYS A 59 -2.44 -38.26 -0.06
C CYS A 59 -3.48 -39.33 0.28
N ASP A 60 -3.10 -40.59 0.13
CA ASP A 60 -3.98 -41.74 0.35
C ASP A 60 -4.14 -42.04 1.85
N ASN A 61 -5.23 -42.66 2.26
CA ASN A 61 -5.49 -42.97 3.66
C ASN A 61 -4.49 -43.98 4.22
N ASP A 62 -4.25 -45.09 3.50
CA ASP A 62 -3.61 -46.29 4.02
C ASP A 62 -2.32 -46.68 3.28
N GLY A 63 -1.31 -45.81 3.34
CA GLY A 63 0.06 -46.13 2.92
C GLY A 63 0.26 -46.21 1.40
N GLY A 64 1.38 -45.67 0.91
CA GLY A 64 1.84 -45.92 -0.45
C GLY A 64 2.18 -44.68 -1.26
N SER A 65 2.14 -44.83 -2.58
CA SER A 65 2.41 -43.73 -3.52
C SER A 65 1.18 -43.47 -4.36
N THR A 66 0.78 -42.20 -4.44
CA THR A 66 -0.47 -41.78 -5.10
C THR A 66 -0.19 -40.82 -6.24
N ALA A 67 -0.92 -40.98 -7.33
CA ALA A 67 -0.86 -40.11 -8.51
C ALA A 67 -2.04 -39.10 -8.54
N ALA A 68 -2.77 -38.95 -7.43
CA ALA A 68 -3.99 -38.13 -7.38
C ALA A 68 -3.77 -36.65 -7.74
N CYS A 69 -2.57 -36.12 -7.52
CA CYS A 69 -2.23 -34.71 -7.76
C CYS A 69 -1.14 -34.45 -8.81
N ASP A 70 -0.47 -35.49 -9.31
CA ASP A 70 0.59 -35.39 -10.30
C ASP A 70 0.72 -36.72 -11.04
N ASN A 71 1.12 -36.68 -12.31
CA ASN A 71 1.36 -37.91 -13.08
C ASN A 71 2.52 -38.75 -12.52
N SER A 72 3.39 -38.15 -11.69
CA SER A 72 4.44 -38.85 -10.97
C SER A 72 3.97 -39.15 -9.54
N PRO A 73 3.90 -40.44 -9.14
CA PRO A 73 3.44 -40.81 -7.81
C PRO A 73 4.19 -40.09 -6.69
N ILE A 74 3.45 -39.61 -5.70
CA ILE A 74 3.95 -38.97 -4.49
C ILE A 74 3.82 -39.97 -3.36
N ASN A 75 4.90 -40.24 -2.63
CA ASN A 75 4.81 -40.97 -1.36
C ASN A 75 4.19 -40.04 -0.30
N CYS A 76 2.87 -40.13 -0.16
CA CYS A 76 2.06 -39.36 0.77
C CYS A 76 0.86 -40.17 1.25
N ASP A 77 0.76 -40.34 2.57
CA ASP A 77 -0.36 -41.02 3.19
C ASP A 77 -0.63 -40.52 4.61
N TRP A 78 -1.79 -40.90 5.15
CA TRP A 78 -2.27 -40.49 6.48
C TRP A 78 -1.91 -41.48 7.59
N THR A 79 -1.05 -42.48 7.35
CA THR A 79 -0.66 -43.46 8.38
C THR A 79 0.29 -42.87 9.43
N THR A 80 1.00 -41.80 9.06
CA THR A 80 1.92 -41.06 9.93
C THR A 80 1.56 -39.58 9.98
N ASP A 81 2.44 -38.73 10.52
CA ASP A 81 2.19 -37.28 10.55
C ASP A 81 2.18 -36.69 9.14
N ILE A 82 0.97 -36.39 8.65
CA ILE A 82 0.70 -35.82 7.35
C ILE A 82 1.44 -34.49 7.12
N GLY A 83 1.74 -33.74 8.19
CA GLY A 83 2.48 -32.49 8.11
C GLY A 83 3.86 -32.65 7.48
N THR A 84 4.47 -33.82 7.64
CA THR A 84 5.79 -34.15 7.05
C THR A 84 5.75 -34.22 5.52
N HIS A 85 4.56 -34.33 4.91
CA HIS A 85 4.38 -34.44 3.47
C HIS A 85 4.06 -33.10 2.78
N ILE A 86 3.84 -32.01 3.52
CA ILE A 86 3.50 -30.68 2.95
C ILE A 86 4.53 -30.24 1.89
N THR A 87 5.82 -30.34 2.19
CA THR A 87 6.87 -29.95 1.24
C THR A 87 6.90 -30.85 0.01
N LYS A 88 6.61 -32.16 0.16
CA LYS A 88 6.56 -33.10 -0.96
C LYS A 88 5.42 -32.76 -1.92
N VAL A 89 4.23 -32.48 -1.37
CA VAL A 89 3.04 -32.17 -2.17
C VAL A 89 3.18 -30.79 -2.82
N THR A 90 3.61 -29.77 -2.08
CA THR A 90 3.77 -28.41 -2.63
C THR A 90 4.89 -28.30 -3.67
N ALA A 91 5.90 -29.17 -3.63
CA ALA A 91 6.92 -29.25 -4.67
C ALA A 91 6.37 -29.66 -6.05
N LYS A 92 5.16 -30.23 -6.11
CA LYS A 92 4.48 -30.56 -7.38
C LYS A 92 3.74 -29.38 -7.99
N CYS A 93 3.55 -28.29 -7.26
CA CYS A 93 2.93 -27.10 -7.82
C CYS A 93 3.79 -26.51 -8.94
N PRO A 94 3.18 -26.05 -10.06
CA PRO A 94 3.94 -25.44 -11.16
C PRO A 94 4.79 -24.26 -10.71
N ASN A 95 6.05 -24.22 -11.15
CA ASN A 95 7.03 -23.22 -10.72
C ASN A 95 6.78 -21.80 -11.25
N LYS A 96 5.88 -21.62 -12.24
CA LYS A 96 5.60 -20.32 -12.83
C LYS A 96 4.65 -19.52 -11.94
N LYS A 97 5.23 -18.72 -11.04
CA LYS A 97 4.49 -17.81 -10.17
C LYS A 97 4.04 -16.56 -10.94
N PRO A 98 2.82 -16.04 -10.72
CA PRO A 98 2.45 -14.73 -11.25
C PRO A 98 3.40 -13.68 -10.69
N LYS A 99 3.83 -12.73 -11.54
CA LYS A 99 4.80 -11.68 -11.14
C LYS A 99 4.27 -10.83 -9.98
N LYS A 100 2.96 -10.64 -9.89
CA LYS A 100 2.27 -9.87 -8.85
C LYS A 100 0.91 -10.48 -8.56
N LEU A 101 0.52 -10.49 -7.28
CA LEU A 101 -0.87 -10.70 -6.88
C LEU A 101 -1.62 -9.38 -7.08
N THR A 102 -2.74 -9.42 -7.80
CA THR A 102 -3.64 -8.27 -8.02
C THR A 102 -5.03 -8.62 -7.52
N LEU A 103 -5.87 -7.60 -7.29
CA LEU A 103 -7.27 -7.77 -6.88
C LEU A 103 -7.99 -8.70 -7.87
N THR A 104 -7.93 -8.39 -9.17
CA THR A 104 -8.56 -9.17 -10.22
C THR A 104 -8.07 -10.62 -10.26
N THR A 105 -6.75 -10.84 -10.14
CA THR A 105 -6.19 -12.20 -10.13
C THR A 105 -6.67 -13.00 -8.92
N LEU A 106 -6.77 -12.37 -7.74
CA LEU A 106 -7.25 -13.02 -6.54
C LEU A 106 -8.75 -13.36 -6.63
N MET A 107 -9.57 -12.44 -7.15
CA MET A 107 -10.99 -12.68 -7.40
C MET A 107 -11.22 -13.84 -8.37
N GLN A 108 -10.48 -13.87 -9.48
CA GLN A 108 -10.55 -14.94 -10.48
C GLN A 108 -10.15 -16.30 -9.91
N LEU A 109 -9.06 -16.34 -9.14
CA LEU A 109 -8.60 -17.56 -8.48
C LEU A 109 -9.66 -18.06 -7.48
N THR A 110 -10.19 -17.18 -6.62
CA THR A 110 -11.22 -17.53 -5.65
C THR A 110 -12.49 -18.03 -6.33
N ALA A 111 -12.93 -17.41 -7.43
CA ALA A 111 -14.08 -17.86 -8.21
C ALA A 111 -13.83 -19.23 -8.86
N HIS A 112 -12.63 -19.45 -9.42
CA HIS A 112 -12.25 -20.73 -10.01
C HIS A 112 -12.24 -21.85 -8.97
N LEU A 113 -11.68 -21.58 -7.79
CA LEU A 113 -11.67 -22.53 -6.67
C LEU A 113 -13.09 -22.84 -6.18
N LYS A 114 -13.96 -21.84 -6.02
CA LYS A 114 -15.39 -22.06 -5.71
C LYS A 114 -16.07 -22.96 -6.74
N ALA A 115 -15.84 -22.70 -8.03
CA ALA A 115 -16.43 -23.46 -9.12
C ALA A 115 -15.89 -24.90 -9.22
N SER A 116 -14.70 -25.17 -8.67
CA SER A 116 -14.13 -26.51 -8.63
C SER A 116 -14.77 -27.43 -7.57
N ILE A 117 -15.56 -26.87 -6.64
CA ILE A 117 -16.35 -27.64 -5.69
C ILE A 117 -17.53 -28.27 -6.43
N ARG A 118 -17.56 -29.60 -6.46
CA ARG A 118 -18.55 -30.38 -7.20
C ARG A 118 -19.59 -30.95 -6.27
N LYS A 119 -20.84 -30.99 -6.75
CA LYS A 119 -21.91 -31.76 -6.12
C LYS A 119 -21.82 -33.23 -6.53
N ALA A 120 -22.09 -34.13 -5.62
CA ALA A 120 -22.25 -35.56 -5.89
C ALA A 120 -23.42 -36.13 -5.09
N GLU A 121 -24.02 -37.20 -5.58
CA GLU A 121 -25.08 -37.93 -4.88
C GLU A 121 -24.46 -39.12 -4.14
N LYS A 122 -24.75 -39.25 -2.85
CA LYS A 122 -24.34 -40.38 -2.02
C LYS A 122 -25.57 -40.95 -1.33
N GLY A 123 -26.13 -42.00 -1.92
CA GLY A 123 -27.47 -42.49 -1.55
C GLY A 123 -28.52 -41.41 -1.82
N THR A 124 -29.27 -41.02 -0.80
CA THR A 124 -30.29 -39.95 -0.89
C THR A 124 -29.75 -38.56 -0.55
N ALA A 125 -28.48 -38.45 -0.14
CA ALA A 125 -27.87 -37.18 0.26
C ALA A 125 -27.10 -36.53 -0.89
N ILE A 126 -27.28 -35.20 -1.06
CA ILE A 126 -26.42 -34.38 -1.88
C ILE A 126 -25.19 -34.00 -1.06
N LYS A 127 -24.01 -34.25 -1.62
CA LYS A 127 -22.71 -33.99 -1.01
C LYS A 127 -21.91 -33.01 -1.86
N PHE A 128 -20.95 -32.32 -1.22
CA PHE A 128 -20.14 -31.29 -1.85
C PHE A 128 -18.67 -31.59 -1.62
N TYR A 129 -17.91 -31.75 -2.70
CA TYR A 129 -16.56 -32.26 -2.64
C TYR A 129 -15.59 -31.48 -3.53
N LEU A 130 -14.31 -31.54 -3.18
CA LEU A 130 -13.19 -31.13 -4.03
C LEU A 130 -12.17 -32.26 -4.10
N GLY A 131 -11.68 -32.62 -5.29
CA GLY A 131 -10.64 -33.65 -5.46
C GLY A 131 -10.95 -34.71 -6.52
N GLY A 132 -10.55 -35.95 -6.27
CA GLY A 132 -10.65 -37.12 -7.15
C GLY A 132 -12.06 -37.69 -7.29
N ASN A 133 -12.22 -39.01 -7.26
CA ASN A 133 -13.52 -39.65 -7.42
C ASN A 133 -14.42 -39.42 -6.20
N LEU A 134 -15.65 -38.97 -6.44
CA LEU A 134 -16.58 -38.50 -5.41
C LEU A 134 -17.47 -39.60 -4.81
N ALA A 135 -17.35 -40.85 -5.26
CA ALA A 135 -18.24 -41.93 -4.85
C ALA A 135 -18.22 -42.21 -3.34
N SER A 136 -17.05 -42.13 -2.71
CA SER A 136 -16.84 -42.46 -1.28
C SER A 136 -16.19 -41.33 -0.49
N CYS A 137 -15.19 -40.67 -1.05
CA CYS A 137 -14.33 -39.69 -0.38
C CYS A 137 -13.72 -40.23 0.91
N ASP A 138 -13.09 -41.38 0.86
CA ASP A 138 -12.51 -42.08 2.01
C ASP A 138 -10.98 -42.14 1.99
N GLY A 139 -10.35 -41.58 0.95
CA GLY A 139 -8.90 -41.56 0.82
C GLY A 139 -8.30 -42.86 0.29
N ALA A 140 -9.13 -43.85 -0.12
CA ALA A 140 -8.62 -44.98 -0.89
C ALA A 140 -8.05 -44.51 -2.24
N THR A 141 -7.35 -45.40 -2.95
CA THR A 141 -6.81 -45.11 -4.28
C THR A 141 -7.90 -44.56 -5.21
N ASP A 142 -7.61 -43.42 -5.84
CA ASP A 142 -8.52 -42.63 -6.69
C ASP A 142 -9.72 -41.99 -5.97
N GLN A 143 -9.84 -42.11 -4.63
CA GLN A 143 -10.96 -41.62 -3.81
C GLN A 143 -10.54 -40.53 -2.80
N THR A 144 -9.43 -39.83 -3.09
CA THR A 144 -8.92 -38.69 -2.33
C THR A 144 -9.69 -37.39 -2.66
N CYS A 145 -10.17 -36.69 -1.64
CA CYS A 145 -10.95 -35.46 -1.74
C CYS A 145 -11.20 -34.82 -0.37
N VAL A 146 -11.89 -33.69 -0.39
CA VAL A 146 -12.36 -32.99 0.81
C VAL A 146 -13.89 -32.95 0.80
N ASP A 147 -14.53 -33.35 1.90
CA ASP A 147 -15.98 -33.21 2.11
C ASP A 147 -16.30 -31.83 2.73
N TYR A 148 -17.05 -31.02 1.99
CA TYR A 148 -17.56 -29.73 2.44
C TYR A 148 -19.03 -29.75 2.81
N SER A 149 -19.71 -30.90 2.83
CA SER A 149 -21.16 -30.95 3.02
C SER A 149 -21.65 -30.30 4.30
N ALA A 150 -20.87 -30.30 5.38
CA ALA A 150 -21.20 -29.58 6.60
C ALA A 150 -21.38 -28.06 6.38
N ARG A 151 -20.70 -27.50 5.37
CA ARG A 151 -20.79 -26.09 4.94
C ARG A 151 -22.06 -25.79 4.15
N TYR A 152 -22.75 -26.81 3.65
CA TYR A 152 -23.98 -26.67 2.85
C TYR A 152 -25.21 -27.18 3.59
N ALA A 153 -25.13 -27.34 4.91
CA ALA A 153 -26.25 -27.79 5.73
C ALA A 153 -27.45 -26.83 5.59
N ALA A 154 -28.64 -27.40 5.33
CA ALA A 154 -29.87 -26.64 5.19
C ALA A 154 -30.21 -25.88 6.48
N GLY A 155 -30.68 -24.62 6.34
CA GLY A 155 -31.08 -23.78 7.47
C GLY A 155 -29.94 -23.07 8.21
N ALA A 156 -28.68 -23.27 7.83
CA ALA A 156 -27.56 -22.52 8.38
C ALA A 156 -27.47 -21.12 7.75
N SER A 157 -27.39 -20.09 8.59
CA SER A 157 -27.25 -18.68 8.17
C SER A 157 -25.93 -18.38 7.44
N ASN A 158 -24.89 -19.18 7.69
CA ASN A 158 -23.59 -19.10 7.06
C ASN A 158 -23.28 -20.42 6.34
N SER A 159 -23.97 -20.66 5.23
CA SER A 159 -23.80 -21.85 4.39
C SER A 159 -23.28 -21.51 3.00
N GLY A 160 -22.83 -22.53 2.27
CA GLY A 160 -22.28 -22.42 0.92
C GLY A 160 -20.76 -22.33 0.89
N ALA A 161 -20.20 -22.18 -0.32
CA ALA A 161 -18.76 -22.14 -0.54
C ALA A 161 -18.06 -21.03 0.27
N ASP A 162 -18.71 -19.88 0.42
CA ASP A 162 -18.18 -18.73 1.17
C ASP A 162 -18.00 -19.01 2.68
N SER A 163 -18.64 -20.05 3.21
CA SER A 163 -18.49 -20.48 4.60
C SER A 163 -17.28 -21.40 4.83
N ILE A 164 -16.59 -21.82 3.76
CA ILE A 164 -15.33 -22.58 3.87
C ILE A 164 -14.25 -21.64 4.42
N PRO A 165 -13.56 -21.98 5.53
CA PRO A 165 -12.64 -21.08 6.22
C PRO A 165 -11.61 -20.38 5.34
N TRP A 166 -10.91 -21.12 4.45
CA TRP A 166 -9.92 -20.48 3.59
C TRP A 166 -10.56 -19.62 2.49
N ILE A 167 -11.75 -19.95 1.99
CA ILE A 167 -12.48 -19.09 1.04
C ILE A 167 -12.88 -17.78 1.71
N ALA A 168 -13.38 -17.84 2.95
CA ALA A 168 -13.72 -16.65 3.72
C ALA A 168 -12.49 -15.72 3.87
N LYS A 169 -11.30 -16.27 4.11
CA LYS A 169 -10.05 -15.49 4.18
C LYS A 169 -9.61 -14.92 2.85
N LEU A 170 -9.80 -15.62 1.74
CA LEU A 170 -9.57 -15.05 0.42
C LEU A 170 -10.55 -13.90 0.11
N ASN A 171 -11.82 -14.03 0.49
CA ASN A 171 -12.81 -12.95 0.35
C ASN A 171 -12.45 -11.73 1.22
N GLU A 172 -12.04 -11.93 2.48
CA GLU A 172 -11.54 -10.84 3.36
C GLU A 172 -10.31 -10.14 2.73
N ALA A 173 -9.40 -10.90 2.12
CA ALA A 173 -8.23 -10.34 1.45
C ALA A 173 -8.63 -9.50 0.21
N ILE A 174 -9.61 -9.97 -0.57
CA ILE A 174 -10.18 -9.23 -1.71
C ILE A 174 -10.74 -7.89 -1.25
N LEU A 175 -11.60 -7.88 -0.21
CA LEU A 175 -12.18 -6.65 0.34
C LEU A 175 -11.10 -5.68 0.83
N THR A 176 -10.08 -6.19 1.52
CA THR A 176 -8.95 -5.35 1.97
C THR A 176 -8.21 -4.73 0.79
N MET A 177 -8.05 -5.46 -0.33
CA MET A 177 -7.41 -4.94 -1.54
C MET A 177 -8.27 -3.88 -2.25
N GLU A 178 -9.61 -4.03 -2.25
CA GLU A 178 -10.54 -3.03 -2.78
C GLU A 178 -10.47 -1.72 -2.00
N GLU A 179 -10.50 -1.80 -0.67
CA GLU A 179 -10.35 -0.63 0.21
C GLU A 179 -9.02 0.09 -0.04
N MET A 180 -7.93 -0.66 -0.21
CA MET A 180 -6.62 -0.10 -0.55
C MET A 180 -6.60 0.63 -1.91
N GLU A 181 -7.33 0.13 -2.92
CA GLU A 181 -7.45 0.80 -4.21
C GLU A 181 -8.25 2.10 -4.11
N GLN A 182 -9.35 2.09 -3.35
CA GLN A 182 -10.16 3.27 -3.08
C GLN A 182 -9.37 4.35 -2.32
N ASP A 183 -8.64 3.96 -1.27
CA ASP A 183 -7.78 4.87 -0.51
C ASP A 183 -6.68 5.49 -1.39
N ALA A 184 -6.10 4.69 -2.29
CA ALA A 184 -5.09 5.16 -3.23
C ALA A 184 -5.67 6.09 -4.30
N GLN A 185 -6.94 5.96 -4.66
CA GLN A 185 -7.63 6.90 -5.56
C GLN A 185 -7.91 8.22 -4.86
N LYS A 186 -8.52 8.18 -3.67
CA LYS A 186 -8.78 9.37 -2.86
C LYS A 186 -7.51 10.17 -2.58
N ALA A 187 -6.42 9.50 -2.21
CA ALA A 187 -5.13 10.17 -1.98
C ALA A 187 -4.57 10.84 -3.26
N ARG A 188 -4.83 10.29 -4.45
CA ARG A 188 -4.42 10.90 -5.72
C ARG A 188 -5.25 12.13 -6.07
N GLU A 189 -6.55 12.11 -5.76
CA GLU A 189 -7.45 13.25 -5.94
C GLU A 189 -7.06 14.41 -5.02
N GLU A 190 -6.87 14.13 -3.72
CA GLU A 190 -6.39 15.11 -2.75
C GLU A 190 -5.03 15.71 -3.17
N ALA A 191 -4.09 14.86 -3.63
CA ALA A 191 -2.80 15.34 -4.12
C ALA A 191 -2.93 16.24 -5.37
N LYS A 192 -3.92 15.98 -6.23
CA LYS A 192 -4.21 16.85 -7.39
C LYS A 192 -4.75 18.20 -6.93
N GLU A 193 -5.68 18.23 -5.99
CA GLU A 193 -6.20 19.48 -5.41
C GLU A 193 -5.10 20.32 -4.76
N VAL A 194 -4.26 19.69 -3.94
CA VAL A 194 -3.10 20.36 -3.32
C VAL A 194 -2.18 20.95 -4.39
N ARG A 195 -1.89 20.20 -5.47
CA ARG A 195 -1.07 20.71 -6.58
C ARG A 195 -1.72 21.90 -7.29
N MET A 196 -3.04 21.87 -7.48
CA MET A 196 -3.78 22.99 -8.09
C MET A 196 -3.76 24.23 -7.19
N LEU A 197 -3.95 24.08 -5.88
CA LEU A 197 -3.87 25.18 -4.92
C LEU A 197 -2.46 25.78 -4.86
N ILE A 198 -1.42 24.94 -4.86
CA ILE A 198 -0.03 25.41 -4.94
C ILE A 198 0.21 26.20 -6.24
N ALA A 199 -0.30 25.71 -7.38
CA ALA A 199 -0.19 26.41 -8.65
C ALA A 199 -0.95 27.75 -8.64
N ALA A 200 -2.15 27.80 -8.07
CA ALA A 200 -2.93 29.01 -7.92
C ALA A 200 -2.23 30.03 -7.00
N ALA A 201 -1.71 29.59 -5.85
CA ALA A 201 -0.93 30.43 -4.94
C ALA A 201 0.32 31.00 -5.63
N LYS A 202 1.06 30.17 -6.39
CA LYS A 202 2.21 30.63 -7.19
C LYS A 202 1.84 31.62 -8.29
N ARG A 203 0.62 31.56 -8.84
CA ARG A 203 0.11 32.53 -9.82
C ARG A 203 -0.27 33.83 -9.12
N ALA A 204 -1.04 33.76 -8.05
CA ALA A 204 -1.45 34.92 -7.26
C ALA A 204 -0.24 35.72 -6.75
N TYR A 205 0.81 35.03 -6.27
CA TYR A 205 2.06 35.66 -5.87
C TYR A 205 2.76 36.38 -7.02
N ARG A 206 2.82 35.78 -8.21
CA ARG A 206 3.39 36.41 -9.41
C ARG A 206 2.60 37.65 -9.84
N THR A 207 1.27 37.56 -9.91
CA THR A 207 0.42 38.69 -10.30
C THR A 207 0.42 39.82 -9.27
N ALA A 208 0.61 39.51 -7.98
CA ALA A 208 0.71 40.52 -6.93
C ALA A 208 2.07 41.25 -6.92
N ILE A 209 3.13 40.61 -7.46
CA ILE A 209 4.47 41.20 -7.59
C ILE A 209 4.67 41.90 -8.94
N GLU A 210 3.85 41.58 -9.94
CA GLU A 210 3.78 42.30 -11.23
C GLU A 210 2.60 43.30 -11.34
N PRO A 211 2.41 44.33 -10.48
CA PRO A 211 1.50 45.43 -10.82
C PRO A 211 2.05 46.40 -11.88
N SER A 212 3.21 46.16 -12.47
CA SER A 212 3.94 47.24 -13.16
C SER A 212 4.67 46.81 -14.42
N MET A 213 4.00 46.27 -15.44
CA MET A 213 4.31 46.57 -16.85
C MET A 213 3.09 46.30 -17.74
N LYS A 214 2.71 47.32 -18.52
CA LYS A 214 1.72 47.32 -19.62
C LYS A 214 0.31 47.85 -19.29
N GLN A 215 0.25 49.13 -18.95
CA GLN A 215 -0.63 50.03 -19.69
C GLN A 215 0.08 51.38 -19.83
N GLY A 216 0.53 51.70 -21.05
CA GLY A 216 1.25 52.92 -21.35
C GLY A 216 1.21 53.23 -22.83
N ASN A 217 0.46 54.29 -23.17
CA ASN A 217 0.81 55.42 -24.02
C ASN A 217 -0.44 56.33 -24.10
N GLU A 218 -0.49 57.64 -23.79
CA GLU A 218 0.27 58.72 -23.12
C GLU A 218 -0.59 60.01 -23.38
N PRO A 219 -0.30 61.26 -22.94
CA PRO A 219 0.55 61.83 -21.85
C PRO A 219 -0.28 62.79 -20.92
N ALA A 220 0.18 63.36 -19.79
CA ALA A 220 1.37 64.19 -19.61
C ALA A 220 1.68 64.59 -18.14
N LYS A 221 2.98 64.80 -17.91
CA LYS A 221 3.69 65.83 -17.09
C LYS A 221 3.90 65.73 -15.56
N SER A 222 5.21 65.63 -15.25
CA SER A 222 6.01 66.18 -14.13
C SER A 222 5.84 65.53 -12.74
N SER A 223 6.84 65.35 -11.88
CA SER A 223 8.22 65.86 -11.81
C SER A 223 9.14 64.89 -11.02
N GLU A 224 10.43 64.97 -11.34
CA GLU A 224 11.60 64.93 -10.44
C GLU A 224 11.80 63.85 -9.35
N THR A 225 12.83 63.03 -9.62
CA THR A 225 14.09 62.96 -8.82
C THR A 225 14.20 61.93 -7.67
N LYS A 226 15.13 60.97 -7.93
CA LYS A 226 16.06 60.24 -7.04
C LYS A 226 15.56 59.05 -6.19
N THR A 227 15.94 57.86 -6.70
CA THR A 227 16.92 56.94 -6.08
C THR A 227 16.52 56.10 -4.86
N LYS A 228 16.43 54.78 -5.12
CA LYS A 228 16.75 53.61 -4.25
C LYS A 228 15.85 53.40 -3.01
N MET A 229 15.42 52.20 -2.63
CA MET A 229 16.08 50.88 -2.64
C MET A 229 15.04 49.75 -2.77
N GLN A 230 15.38 48.76 -3.60
CA GLN A 230 14.79 47.42 -3.62
C GLN A 230 15.32 46.60 -2.44
N GLN A 231 14.50 45.70 -1.90
CA GLN A 231 14.94 44.59 -1.05
C GLN A 231 14.84 43.29 -1.88
N PRO A 232 15.95 42.58 -2.16
CA PRO A 232 15.98 41.58 -3.22
C PRO A 232 15.98 40.12 -2.69
N THR A 233 15.30 39.21 -3.39
CA THR A 233 15.46 37.76 -3.21
C THR A 233 16.50 37.26 -4.21
N GLU A 234 17.78 37.55 -3.96
CA GLU A 234 18.90 37.07 -4.78
C GLU A 234 19.19 35.58 -4.49
N THR A 235 19.57 34.83 -5.52
CA THR A 235 19.99 33.41 -5.48
C THR A 235 21.39 33.29 -6.10
N ASP A 236 22.10 32.17 -5.91
CA ASP A 236 23.44 31.97 -6.50
C ASP A 236 23.46 32.18 -8.03
N ALA A 237 22.36 31.84 -8.72
CA ALA A 237 22.21 32.04 -10.15
C ALA A 237 22.09 33.53 -10.54
N THR A 238 21.40 34.34 -9.74
CA THR A 238 21.28 35.78 -9.99
C THR A 238 22.54 36.54 -9.56
N CYS A 239 23.28 36.06 -8.56
CA CYS A 239 24.62 36.57 -8.22
C CYS A 239 25.64 36.28 -9.33
N ALA A 240 25.63 35.08 -9.91
CA ALA A 240 26.55 34.71 -10.99
C ALA A 240 26.36 35.57 -12.25
N ALA A 241 25.13 36.03 -12.51
CA ALA A 241 24.79 36.90 -13.63
C ALA A 241 25.35 38.33 -13.50
N LYS A 242 25.75 38.78 -12.29
CA LYS A 242 26.26 40.14 -12.03
C LYS A 242 27.76 40.31 -12.34
N GLY A 243 28.46 39.23 -12.69
CA GLY A 243 29.88 39.26 -13.07
C GLY A 243 30.83 39.65 -11.92
N THR A 244 32.11 39.85 -12.22
CA THR A 244 33.17 40.17 -11.24
C THR A 244 33.40 41.66 -10.99
N GLY A 245 32.49 42.51 -11.48
CA GLY A 245 32.61 43.97 -11.42
C GLY A 245 31.93 44.61 -10.20
N ALA A 246 31.81 45.94 -10.22
CA ALA A 246 31.24 46.78 -9.14
C ALA A 246 29.76 46.49 -8.80
N GLU A 247 29.11 45.61 -9.57
CA GLU A 247 27.73 45.18 -9.38
C GLU A 247 27.60 43.96 -8.44
N CYS A 248 28.70 43.28 -8.11
CA CYS A 248 28.74 42.21 -7.11
C CYS A 248 28.79 42.79 -5.68
N LYS A 249 27.64 43.31 -5.22
CA LYS A 249 27.44 43.85 -3.87
C LYS A 249 26.61 42.88 -3.00
N PRO A 250 26.68 43.00 -1.66
CA PRO A 250 25.87 42.20 -0.75
C PRO A 250 24.39 42.17 -1.16
N PRO A 251 23.74 41.00 -1.15
CA PRO A 251 24.13 39.74 -0.50
C PRO A 251 25.07 38.81 -1.31
N CYS A 252 25.68 39.28 -2.41
CA CYS A 252 26.62 38.50 -3.24
C CYS A 252 28.07 39.00 -3.06
N LYS A 253 29.05 38.09 -3.08
CA LYS A 253 30.49 38.36 -2.94
C LYS A 253 31.33 37.62 -3.98
N VAL A 254 32.42 38.23 -4.44
CA VAL A 254 33.35 37.59 -5.39
C VAL A 254 34.18 36.52 -4.67
N GLY A 255 34.14 35.28 -5.15
CA GLY A 255 34.94 34.16 -4.65
C GLY A 255 35.80 33.51 -5.74
N GLY A 256 37.01 33.08 -5.37
CA GLY A 256 38.01 32.42 -6.22
C GLY A 256 39.34 33.20 -6.32
N GLU A 257 40.47 32.50 -6.49
CA GLU A 257 41.80 33.09 -6.76
C GLU A 257 42.16 32.98 -8.25
N GLY A 258 42.95 33.94 -8.75
CA GLY A 258 43.38 34.01 -10.16
C GLY A 258 42.25 34.33 -11.15
N ASP A 259 42.34 33.79 -12.37
CA ASP A 259 41.40 34.03 -13.49
C ASP A 259 40.02 33.34 -13.31
N THR A 260 39.76 32.72 -12.15
CA THR A 260 38.52 32.01 -11.81
C THR A 260 37.60 32.76 -10.85
N LYS A 261 37.68 34.09 -10.79
CA LYS A 261 36.79 34.91 -9.95
C LYS A 261 35.35 34.85 -10.44
N LYS A 262 34.39 34.51 -9.56
CA LYS A 262 32.94 34.57 -9.85
C LYS A 262 32.17 35.11 -8.64
N CYS A 263 31.11 35.88 -8.88
CA CYS A 263 30.22 36.41 -7.85
C CYS A 263 29.27 35.31 -7.37
N LYS A 264 29.27 35.02 -6.07
CA LYS A 264 28.45 33.98 -5.42
C LYS A 264 27.72 34.56 -4.21
N LEU A 265 26.63 33.92 -3.78
CA LEU A 265 25.84 34.37 -2.65
C LEU A 265 26.61 34.16 -1.33
N ASP A 266 26.70 35.21 -0.50
CA ASP A 266 27.34 35.13 0.82
C ASP A 266 26.30 34.72 1.87
N LYS A 267 26.42 33.47 2.33
CA LYS A 267 25.45 32.85 3.25
C LYS A 267 25.47 33.46 4.65
N GLU A 268 26.55 34.14 5.06
CA GLU A 268 26.63 34.85 6.34
C GLU A 268 25.91 36.20 6.30
N GLU A 269 25.99 36.90 5.17
CA GLU A 269 25.34 38.21 4.97
C GLU A 269 23.82 38.07 4.81
N VAL A 270 23.36 37.01 4.15
CA VAL A 270 21.92 36.68 4.05
C VAL A 270 21.31 36.41 5.44
N LYS A 271 22.06 35.79 6.36
CA LYS A 271 21.60 35.58 7.74
C LYS A 271 21.49 36.88 8.53
N LYS A 272 22.47 37.79 8.40
CA LYS A 272 22.43 39.10 9.09
C LYS A 272 21.26 39.97 8.63
N ILE A 273 20.95 39.97 7.34
CA ILE A 273 19.81 40.71 6.78
C ILE A 273 18.47 40.10 7.26
N ALA A 274 18.39 38.77 7.38
CA ALA A 274 17.19 38.11 7.91
C ALA A 274 16.96 38.41 9.40
N ASP A 275 18.04 38.52 10.20
CA ASP A 275 17.97 38.83 11.63
C ASP A 275 17.64 40.32 11.90
N GLU A 276 18.00 41.25 11.01
CA GLU A 276 17.59 42.66 11.10
C GLU A 276 16.10 42.86 10.76
N VAL A 277 15.58 42.16 9.74
CA VAL A 277 14.15 42.19 9.37
C VAL A 277 13.27 41.62 10.48
N ALA A 278 13.78 40.68 11.28
CA ALA A 278 13.08 40.13 12.44
C ALA A 278 13.02 41.10 13.64
N LYS A 279 13.92 42.09 13.71
CA LYS A 279 13.94 43.11 14.78
C LYS A 279 13.03 44.31 14.48
N ASP A 280 12.81 44.66 13.21
CA ASP A 280 11.91 45.76 12.81
C ASP A 280 10.41 45.42 12.93
N ALA A 281 10.05 44.16 13.16
CA ALA A 281 8.67 43.74 13.42
C ALA A 281 8.17 44.06 14.84
N LYS A 282 8.82 44.97 15.58
CA LYS A 282 8.49 45.27 16.98
C LYS A 282 8.48 46.77 17.31
N THR A 283 7.47 47.49 16.84
CA THR A 283 6.81 48.72 17.40
C THR A 283 5.97 49.36 16.28
N ASN A 284 4.78 49.95 16.39
CA ASN A 284 3.82 50.28 17.44
C ASN A 284 2.43 50.33 16.77
N THR A 285 1.39 49.72 17.34
CA THR A 285 0.00 50.12 17.02
C THR A 285 -0.82 50.22 18.30
N THR A 286 -0.81 51.40 18.92
CA THR A 286 -1.88 51.88 19.80
C THR A 286 -3.03 52.37 18.90
N GLY A 287 -4.22 51.76 18.97
CA GLY A 287 -5.43 52.37 18.40
C GLY A 287 -6.53 51.44 17.90
N ARG A 288 -7.27 50.83 18.84
CA ARG A 288 -8.71 50.50 18.81
C ARG A 288 -9.29 49.55 17.72
N ASN A 289 -9.54 48.32 18.19
CA ASN A 289 -10.86 47.66 18.36
C ASN A 289 -11.04 46.29 17.66
N SER A 290 -11.18 45.29 18.54
CA SER A 290 -11.90 44.01 18.40
C SER A 290 -11.44 43.03 17.31
N PHE A 291 -10.67 42.01 17.71
CA PHE A 291 -11.05 40.59 17.70
C PHE A 291 -9.99 39.77 18.47
N LEU A 292 -10.41 39.13 19.57
CA LEU A 292 -9.57 38.19 20.34
C LEU A 292 -9.45 36.86 19.57
N ILE A 293 -8.37 36.68 18.80
CA ILE A 293 -8.00 35.36 18.28
C ILE A 293 -7.17 34.66 19.35
N ASN A 294 -7.74 33.62 19.97
CA ASN A 294 -7.14 32.92 21.10
C ASN A 294 -5.89 32.13 20.64
N LYS A 295 -4.74 32.45 21.22
CA LYS A 295 -3.38 31.96 20.85
C LYS A 295 -3.25 30.42 20.78
N ALA A 296 -4.15 29.70 21.45
CA ALA A 296 -4.22 28.24 21.43
C ALA A 296 -4.68 27.65 20.08
N HIS A 297 -5.56 28.34 19.33
CA HIS A 297 -6.05 27.83 18.05
C HIS A 297 -4.98 27.90 16.94
N LEU A 298 -4.10 28.91 16.99
CA LEU A 298 -2.98 29.00 16.04
C LEU A 298 -1.91 27.93 16.27
N LEU A 299 -1.61 27.61 17.54
CA LEU A 299 -0.66 26.54 17.88
C LEU A 299 -1.19 25.15 17.50
N LEU A 300 -2.49 24.91 17.70
CA LEU A 300 -3.13 23.66 17.27
C LEU A 300 -3.13 23.55 15.74
N ALA A 301 -3.42 24.64 15.02
CA ALA A 301 -3.33 24.68 13.57
C ALA A 301 -1.90 24.42 13.07
N PHE A 302 -0.88 24.98 13.73
CA PHE A 302 0.52 24.76 13.38
C PHE A 302 0.96 23.30 13.62
N LEU A 303 0.55 22.71 14.75
CA LEU A 303 0.83 21.31 15.05
C LEU A 303 0.10 20.35 14.11
N LEU A 304 -1.14 20.67 13.71
CA LEU A 304 -1.89 19.92 12.71
C LEU A 304 -1.25 20.04 11.32
N LEU A 305 -0.79 21.24 10.94
CA LEU A 305 -0.04 21.46 9.70
C LEU A 305 1.27 20.67 9.70
N ASP A 306 2.03 20.65 10.80
CA ASP A 306 3.27 19.87 10.91
C ASP A 306 3.01 18.35 10.84
N LEU A 307 1.93 17.86 11.46
CA LEU A 307 1.54 16.45 11.39
C LEU A 307 1.07 16.05 10.00
N VAL A 308 0.31 16.94 9.34
CA VAL A 308 -0.14 16.77 7.96
C VAL A 308 1.05 16.81 7.01
N PHE A 309 1.99 17.75 7.17
CA PHE A 309 3.21 17.84 6.36
C PHE A 309 4.10 16.61 6.53
N LYS A 310 4.35 16.15 7.75
CA LYS A 310 5.14 14.92 8.00
C LYS A 310 4.49 13.69 7.38
N ARG A 311 3.16 13.55 7.46
CA ARG A 311 2.41 12.47 6.79
C ARG A 311 2.45 12.59 5.27
N MET A 312 2.41 13.82 4.75
CA MET A 312 2.47 14.08 3.30
C MET A 312 3.85 13.74 2.73
N PHE A 313 4.94 14.13 3.41
CA PHE A 313 6.30 13.79 3.00
C PHE A 313 6.59 12.29 3.09
N ALA A 314 6.08 11.59 4.11
CA ALA A 314 6.20 10.13 4.21
C ALA A 314 5.52 9.42 3.02
N LYS A 315 4.32 9.89 2.62
CA LYS A 315 3.61 9.36 1.44
C LYS A 315 4.30 9.73 0.11
N PHE A 316 4.88 10.92 0.02
CA PHE A 316 5.57 11.38 -1.19
C PHE A 316 6.84 10.55 -1.48
N TYR A 317 7.62 10.23 -0.43
CA TYR A 317 8.82 9.40 -0.55
C TYR A 317 8.50 7.95 -0.98
N GLU A 318 7.32 7.44 -0.65
CA GLU A 318 6.86 6.10 -1.05
C GLU A 318 6.36 6.04 -2.50
N ILE A 319 5.90 7.17 -3.06
CA ILE A 319 5.49 7.30 -4.47
C ILE A 319 6.71 7.38 -5.40
N ASP A 320 7.74 8.15 -5.05
CA ASP A 320 8.97 8.27 -5.86
C ASP A 320 9.72 6.94 -5.97
N ARG A 321 9.73 6.12 -4.91
CA ARG A 321 10.32 4.78 -4.96
C ARG A 321 9.59 3.85 -5.94
N ASN A 322 8.28 4.01 -6.15
CA ASN A 322 7.54 3.17 -7.09
C ASN A 322 7.64 3.64 -8.55
N LEU A 323 8.06 4.89 -8.79
CA LEU A 323 8.31 5.44 -10.11
C LEU A 323 9.74 5.16 -10.61
N LEU A 324 10.71 5.01 -9.71
CA LEU A 324 12.10 4.65 -10.03
C LEU A 324 12.33 3.14 -10.29
N PHE A 325 11.35 2.29 -10.03
CA PHE A 325 11.42 0.82 -10.25
C PHE A 325 10.44 0.31 -11.33
N ARG A 326 10.04 1.17 -12.27
CA ARG A 326 9.36 0.78 -13.51
C ARG A 326 10.30 0.79 -14.69
#